data_AF-A0AAN0LYL0-F1
#
_entry.id   AF-A0AAN0LYL0-F1
#
_cell.length_a   1.000
_cell.length_b   1.000
_cell.length_c   1.000
_cell.angle_alpha   90.00
_cell.angle_beta   90.00
_cell.angle_gamma   90.00
#
_symmetry.space_group_name_H-M   'P 1'
#
loop_
_entity.id
_entity.type
_entity.pdbx_description
1 polymer ?
#
loop_
_entity_poly.entity_id
_entity_poly.type
_entity_poly.pdbx_seq_one_letter_code
_entity_poly.pdbx_strand_id
1 'polypeptide(L)'
;MDKANNTVFLTDAKTRLDVGAIAKGYATELVALELEEVGLEYGVVSGGGNVRTINTKPDGEAWAIGVEKPSMLVKNESLDVFRIPHSMSIVTSGDYQRYYIGPNDVTYSHLINPKTLQPQSVFRSVTIFTPDSTMADALSTACLHDVI
;
A
#
# COMPACT_ATOMS: atom_id res chain seq x y z
N MET A 1 5.81 23.22 11.14
CA MET A 1 4.51 23.23 10.47
C MET A 1 3.70 24.39 11.00
N ASP A 2 3.14 25.20 10.12
CA ASP A 2 2.18 26.23 10.46
C ASP A 2 0.77 25.71 10.12
N LYS A 3 0.04 25.33 11.16
CA LYS A 3 -1.31 24.76 11.03
C LYS A 3 -2.36 25.77 10.60
N ALA A 4 -2.19 27.05 10.95
CA ALA A 4 -3.17 28.09 10.62
C ALA A 4 -3.15 28.37 9.11
N ASN A 5 -1.96 28.32 8.51
CA ASN A 5 -1.76 28.60 7.09
C ASN A 5 -1.62 27.33 6.22
N ASN A 6 -1.70 26.13 6.80
CA ASN A 6 -1.47 24.85 6.13
C ASN A 6 -0.14 24.80 5.36
N THR A 7 0.94 25.32 5.97
CA THR A 7 2.27 25.33 5.36
C THR A 7 3.28 24.50 6.16
N VAL A 8 4.21 23.88 5.43
CA VAL A 8 5.33 23.12 5.99
C VAL A 8 6.62 23.68 5.40
N PHE A 9 7.62 23.90 6.25
CA PHE A 9 8.96 24.34 5.86
C PHE A 9 9.98 23.29 6.28
N LEU A 10 10.87 22.90 5.36
CA LEU A 10 11.99 22.01 5.63
C LEU A 10 13.20 22.85 6.03
N THR A 11 13.67 22.69 7.26
CA THR A 11 14.77 23.51 7.80
C THR A 11 16.13 23.15 7.22
N ASP A 12 16.30 21.91 6.76
CA ASP A 12 17.50 21.47 6.05
C ASP A 12 17.24 21.52 4.53
N ALA A 13 18.03 22.33 3.83
CA ALA A 13 17.97 22.51 2.38
C ALA A 13 18.27 21.23 1.58
N LYS A 14 18.85 20.20 2.20
CA LYS A 14 19.09 18.89 1.58
C LYS A 14 17.93 17.92 1.75
N THR A 15 17.01 18.15 2.68
CA THR A 15 15.83 17.29 2.87
C THR A 15 14.94 17.32 1.63
N ARG A 16 14.43 16.14 1.25
CA ARG A 16 13.42 15.97 0.20
C ARG A 16 12.28 15.15 0.78
N LEU A 17 11.06 15.47 0.38
CA LEU A 17 9.89 14.68 0.71
C LEU A 17 9.63 13.67 -0.40
N ASP A 18 9.44 12.42 -0.01
CA ASP A 18 8.91 11.36 -0.85
C ASP A 18 7.67 10.81 -0.16
N VAL A 19 6.57 10.72 -0.90
CA VAL A 19 5.27 10.26 -0.39
C VAL A 19 4.88 8.91 -0.98
N GLY A 20 5.81 8.19 -1.61
CA GLY A 20 5.57 6.95 -2.33
C GLY A 20 5.00 5.82 -1.46
N ALA A 21 5.28 5.84 -0.16
CA ALA A 21 4.82 4.84 0.82
C ALA A 21 3.47 5.19 1.50
N ILE A 22 2.81 6.28 1.10
CA ILE A 22 1.54 6.71 1.71
C ILE A 22 0.54 7.30 0.69
N ALA A 23 1.03 7.85 -0.42
CA ALA A 23 0.21 8.61 -1.36
C ALA A 23 -0.83 7.76 -2.09
N LYS A 24 -0.52 6.50 -2.41
CA LYS A 24 -1.48 5.61 -3.09
C LYS A 24 -2.63 5.27 -2.14
N GLY A 25 -2.30 4.92 -0.90
CA GLY A 25 -3.31 4.68 0.15
C GLY A 25 -4.19 5.89 0.36
N TYR A 26 -3.58 7.07 0.51
CA TYR A 26 -4.32 8.32 0.68
C TYR A 26 -5.27 8.61 -0.49
N ALA A 27 -4.79 8.50 -1.74
CA ALA A 27 -5.62 8.72 -2.91
C ALA A 27 -6.75 7.68 -3.04
N THR A 28 -6.46 6.40 -2.79
CA THR A 28 -7.47 5.33 -2.78
C THR A 28 -8.55 5.59 -1.73
N GLU A 29 -8.16 6.03 -0.52
CA GLU A 29 -9.11 6.33 0.55
C GLU A 29 -10.01 7.51 0.19
N LEU A 30 -9.43 8.62 -0.30
CA LEU A 30 -10.20 9.78 -0.74
C LEU A 30 -11.21 9.42 -1.83
N VAL A 31 -10.80 8.63 -2.82
CA VAL A 31 -11.70 8.20 -3.90
C VAL A 31 -12.82 7.32 -3.36
N ALA A 32 -12.54 6.40 -2.44
CA ALA A 32 -13.56 5.55 -1.85
C ALA A 32 -14.59 6.37 -1.05
N LEU A 33 -14.12 7.30 -0.22
CA LEU A 33 -14.98 8.18 0.58
C LEU A 33 -15.86 9.09 -0.29
N GLU A 34 -15.30 9.69 -1.35
CA GLU A 34 -16.06 10.51 -2.29
C GLU A 34 -17.14 9.69 -3.01
N LEU A 35 -16.82 8.45 -3.41
CA LEU A 35 -17.78 7.54 -4.03
C LEU A 35 -18.92 7.17 -3.06
N GLU A 36 -18.60 6.88 -1.80
CA GLU A 36 -19.62 6.66 -0.75
C GLU A 36 -20.50 7.90 -0.55
N GLU A 37 -19.91 9.11 -0.55
CA GLU A 37 -20.64 10.38 -0.39
C GLU A 37 -21.62 10.65 -1.54
N VAL A 38 -21.26 10.33 -2.79
CA VAL A 38 -22.16 10.46 -3.94
C VAL A 38 -23.17 9.30 -4.08
N GLY A 39 -23.20 8.38 -3.11
CA GLY A 39 -24.21 7.33 -3.00
C GLY A 39 -23.83 5.99 -3.63
N LEU A 40 -22.54 5.73 -3.91
CA LEU A 40 -22.11 4.38 -4.30
C LEU A 40 -22.22 3.45 -3.09
N GLU A 41 -23.19 2.55 -3.11
CA GLU A 41 -23.41 1.61 -2.00
C GLU A 41 -22.45 0.43 -1.99
N TYR A 42 -21.97 -0.03 -3.15
CA TYR A 42 -21.16 -1.25 -3.27
C TYR A 42 -20.08 -1.07 -4.32
N GLY A 43 -18.83 -1.42 -3.99
CA GLY A 43 -17.74 -1.28 -4.96
C GLY A 43 -16.39 -1.71 -4.45
N VAL A 44 -15.41 -1.63 -5.34
CA VAL A 44 -13.99 -1.84 -5.02
C VAL A 44 -13.17 -0.79 -5.76
N VAL A 45 -12.37 -0.04 -5.02
CA VAL A 45 -11.37 0.89 -5.55
C VAL A 45 -10.01 0.21 -5.49
N SER A 46 -9.20 0.31 -6.56
CA SER A 46 -7.83 -0.23 -6.57
C SER A 46 -6.86 0.77 -7.19
N GLY A 47 -5.97 1.31 -6.35
CA GLY A 47 -4.93 2.26 -6.74
C GLY A 47 -3.56 1.58 -6.76
N GLY A 48 -3.21 0.91 -7.87
CA GLY A 48 -1.91 0.26 -8.01
C GLY A 48 -1.65 -0.85 -6.97
N GLY A 49 -2.66 -1.68 -6.71
CA GLY A 49 -2.63 -2.75 -5.71
C GLY A 49 -3.12 -2.36 -4.32
N ASN A 50 -3.38 -1.06 -4.08
CA ASN A 50 -4.02 -0.61 -2.85
C ASN A 50 -5.54 -0.74 -3.00
N VAL A 51 -6.10 -1.82 -2.45
CA VAL A 51 -7.52 -2.16 -2.60
C VAL A 51 -8.34 -1.60 -1.45
N ARG A 52 -9.49 -1.00 -1.73
CA ARG A 52 -10.49 -0.56 -0.76
C ARG A 52 -11.88 -1.03 -1.19
N THR A 53 -12.51 -1.90 -0.40
CA THR A 53 -13.89 -2.35 -0.65
C THR A 53 -14.89 -1.36 -0.06
N ILE A 54 -16.05 -1.22 -0.67
CA ILE A 54 -17.19 -0.43 -0.18
C ILE A 54 -18.33 -1.42 0.03
N ASN A 55 -18.72 -1.59 1.30
CA ASN A 55 -19.69 -2.56 1.81
C ASN A 55 -19.44 -4.01 1.30
N THR A 56 -20.40 -4.90 1.55
CA THR A 56 -20.42 -6.25 0.93
C THR A 56 -21.05 -6.19 -0.46
N LYS A 57 -21.04 -7.26 -1.25
CA LYS A 57 -21.70 -7.22 -2.57
C LYS A 57 -23.23 -7.11 -2.45
N PRO A 58 -23.94 -6.64 -3.50
CA PRO A 58 -25.40 -6.53 -3.50
C PRO A 58 -26.15 -7.85 -3.26
N ASP A 59 -25.52 -8.98 -3.59
CA ASP A 59 -26.05 -10.33 -3.37
C ASP A 59 -25.75 -10.89 -1.97
N GLY A 60 -25.09 -10.11 -1.10
CA GLY A 60 -24.66 -10.51 0.24
C GLY A 60 -23.31 -11.24 0.28
N GLU A 61 -22.72 -11.59 -0.87
CA GLU A 61 -21.45 -12.29 -0.91
C GLU A 61 -20.26 -11.37 -0.59
N ALA A 62 -19.21 -11.96 -0.03
CA ALA A 62 -17.98 -11.25 0.24
C ALA A 62 -17.20 -10.93 -1.05
N TRP A 63 -16.50 -9.79 -1.07
CA TRP A 63 -15.49 -9.50 -2.10
C TRP A 63 -14.34 -10.50 -2.03
N ALA A 64 -13.90 -11.01 -3.17
CA ALA A 64 -12.77 -11.92 -3.26
C ALA A 64 -11.52 -11.11 -3.66
N ILE A 65 -10.62 -10.89 -2.71
CA ILE A 65 -9.41 -10.08 -2.89
C ILE A 65 -8.20 -11.00 -2.87
N GLY A 66 -7.51 -11.09 -4.01
CA GLY A 66 -6.29 -11.88 -4.15
C GLY A 66 -5.09 -11.19 -3.52
N VAL A 67 -4.26 -11.95 -2.82
CA VAL A 67 -2.91 -11.54 -2.43
C VAL A 67 -1.93 -12.24 -3.36
N GLU A 68 -1.15 -11.47 -4.10
CA GLU A 68 -0.21 -12.00 -5.08
C GLU A 68 0.95 -12.75 -4.43
N LYS A 69 1.41 -13.79 -5.11
CA LYS A 69 2.62 -14.52 -4.76
C LYS A 69 3.84 -13.60 -4.84
N PRO A 70 4.68 -13.51 -3.79
CA PRO A 70 5.79 -12.57 -3.74
C PRO A 70 7.00 -13.05 -4.55
N SER A 71 6.84 -13.04 -5.88
CA SER A 71 7.78 -13.60 -6.84
C SER A 71 8.22 -12.57 -7.87
N MET A 72 9.52 -12.62 -8.17
CA MET A 72 10.12 -11.89 -9.29
C MET A 72 9.93 -12.65 -10.61
N LEU A 73 9.80 -13.98 -10.56
CA LEU A 73 9.72 -14.86 -11.74
C LEU A 73 8.28 -15.14 -12.15
N VAL A 74 7.38 -15.26 -11.17
CA VAL A 74 5.98 -15.58 -11.42
C VAL A 74 5.15 -14.35 -11.12
N LYS A 75 4.47 -13.83 -12.14
CA LYS A 75 3.58 -12.66 -12.05
C LYS A 75 2.14 -13.12 -12.21
N ASN A 76 1.21 -12.37 -11.61
CA ASN A 76 -0.23 -12.62 -11.71
C ASN A 76 -0.70 -13.98 -11.15
N GLU A 77 0.08 -14.61 -10.28
CA GLU A 77 -0.35 -15.81 -9.52
C GLU A 77 -0.77 -15.36 -8.12
N SER A 78 -1.99 -15.73 -7.71
CA SER A 78 -2.46 -15.50 -6.35
C SER A 78 -1.79 -16.50 -5.41
N LEU A 79 -1.21 -16.02 -4.32
CA LEU A 79 -0.81 -16.86 -3.20
C LEU A 79 -2.05 -17.34 -2.43
N ASP A 80 -2.98 -16.42 -2.20
CA ASP A 80 -4.22 -16.67 -1.46
C ASP A 80 -5.32 -15.70 -1.93
N VAL A 81 -6.57 -15.99 -1.56
CA VAL A 81 -7.75 -15.15 -1.84
C VAL A 81 -8.54 -14.97 -0.55
N PHE A 82 -8.65 -13.72 -0.09
CA PHE A 82 -9.42 -13.37 1.10
C PHE A 82 -10.84 -12.98 0.74
N ARG A 83 -11.81 -13.45 1.53
CA ARG A 83 -13.22 -13.10 1.43
C ARG A 83 -13.54 -11.96 2.40
N ILE A 84 -13.84 -10.78 1.87
CA ILE A 84 -14.04 -9.54 2.62
C ILE A 84 -15.52 -9.14 2.59
N PRO A 85 -16.26 -9.31 3.71
CA PRO A 85 -17.72 -9.13 3.76
C PRO A 85 -18.17 -7.72 4.15
N HIS A 86 -17.29 -6.72 4.06
CA HIS A 86 -17.56 -5.33 4.47
C HIS A 86 -16.53 -4.37 3.87
N SER A 87 -16.69 -3.07 4.12
CA SER A 87 -15.67 -2.06 3.83
C SER A 87 -14.35 -2.39 4.56
N MET A 88 -13.27 -2.55 3.81
CA MET A 88 -11.92 -2.81 4.31
C MET A 88 -10.89 -2.33 3.29
N SER A 89 -9.76 -1.82 3.74
CA SER A 89 -8.56 -1.63 2.92
C SER A 89 -7.62 -2.82 3.04
N ILE A 90 -7.08 -3.27 1.92
CA ILE A 90 -6.13 -4.36 1.79
C ILE A 90 -4.98 -3.84 0.92
N VAL A 91 -3.81 -3.63 1.52
CA VAL A 91 -2.64 -3.06 0.82
C VAL A 91 -1.43 -3.93 1.05
N THR A 92 -0.68 -4.20 -0.02
CA THR A 92 0.51 -5.04 -0.01
C THR A 92 1.75 -4.25 -0.43
N SER A 93 2.76 -4.25 0.43
CA SER A 93 4.12 -3.80 0.09
C SER A 93 5.04 -5.00 -0.09
N GLY A 94 5.90 -4.97 -1.10
CA GLY A 94 6.80 -6.10 -1.38
C GLY A 94 8.04 -5.72 -2.20
N ASP A 95 9.13 -6.44 -1.96
CA ASP A 95 10.45 -6.20 -2.58
C ASP A 95 10.52 -6.62 -4.06
N TYR A 96 9.50 -7.34 -4.54
CA TYR A 96 9.41 -7.95 -5.87
C TYR A 96 8.59 -7.13 -6.88
N GLN A 97 7.99 -6.02 -6.44
CA GLN A 97 7.11 -5.19 -7.28
C GLN A 97 7.90 -4.25 -8.19
N ARG A 98 8.84 -3.49 -7.64
CA ARG A 98 9.75 -2.59 -8.40
C ARG A 98 11.17 -2.79 -7.90
N TYR A 99 12.04 -3.21 -8.81
CA TYR A 99 13.45 -3.49 -8.55
C TYR A 99 14.28 -3.35 -9.83
N TYR A 100 15.60 -3.29 -9.68
CA TYR A 100 16.55 -3.44 -10.78
C TYR A 100 17.69 -4.39 -10.37
N ILE A 101 18.37 -4.97 -11.36
CA ILE A 101 19.56 -5.80 -11.14
C ILE A 101 20.78 -4.92 -11.38
N GLY A 102 21.59 -4.73 -10.35
CA GLY A 102 22.81 -3.95 -10.38
C GLY A 102 24.06 -4.80 -10.67
N PRO A 103 25.26 -4.23 -10.47
CA PRO A 103 26.51 -4.96 -10.64
C PRO A 103 26.57 -6.23 -9.78
N ASN A 104 27.24 -7.26 -10.28
CA ASN A 104 27.39 -8.57 -9.63
C ASN A 104 26.04 -9.28 -9.36
N ASP A 105 25.02 -9.04 -10.19
CA ASP A 105 23.68 -9.65 -10.10
C ASP A 105 22.93 -9.38 -8.78
N VAL A 106 23.31 -8.32 -8.07
CA VAL A 106 22.61 -7.91 -6.85
C VAL A 106 21.29 -7.23 -7.22
N THR A 107 20.19 -7.67 -6.61
CA THR A 107 18.86 -7.08 -6.82
C THR A 107 18.61 -5.96 -5.83
N TYR A 108 18.18 -4.80 -6.33
CA TYR A 108 17.88 -3.61 -5.54
C TYR A 108 16.39 -3.26 -5.71
N SER A 109 15.63 -3.36 -4.62
CA SER A 109 14.22 -2.95 -4.61
C SER A 109 14.09 -1.43 -4.43
N HIS A 110 12.90 -0.89 -4.68
CA HIS A 110 12.57 0.52 -4.42
C HIS A 110 12.34 0.86 -2.94
N LEU A 111 12.38 -0.13 -2.04
CA LEU A 111 12.04 0.01 -0.63
C LEU A 111 13.32 0.16 0.18
N ILE A 112 13.62 1.38 0.61
CA ILE A 112 14.85 1.73 1.32
C ILE A 112 14.64 1.62 2.82
N ASN A 113 15.45 0.80 3.48
CA ASN A 113 15.46 0.77 4.94
C ASN A 113 16.08 2.07 5.48
N PRO A 114 15.35 2.87 6.26
CA PRO A 114 15.84 4.17 6.73
C PRO A 114 17.01 4.06 7.72
N LYS A 115 17.22 2.90 8.35
CA LYS A 115 18.36 2.65 9.26
C LYS A 115 19.65 2.34 8.50
N THR A 116 19.57 1.57 7.41
CA THR A 116 20.76 1.14 6.66
C THR A 116 21.02 1.97 5.41
N LEU A 117 20.02 2.72 4.94
CA LEU A 117 20.02 3.47 3.68
C LEU A 117 20.27 2.57 2.45
N GLN A 118 19.90 1.29 2.56
CA GLN A 118 20.01 0.28 1.52
C GLN A 118 18.65 -0.36 1.25
N PRO A 119 18.41 -0.92 0.05
CA PRO A 119 17.18 -1.62 -0.27
C PRO A 119 17.13 -3.01 0.38
N GLN A 120 16.81 -3.02 1.66
CA GLN A 120 16.79 -4.21 2.50
C GLN A 120 15.42 -4.33 3.17
N SER A 121 14.76 -5.47 2.99
CA SER A 121 13.54 -5.84 3.71
C SER A 121 13.78 -7.06 4.59
N VAL A 122 13.01 -7.16 5.68
CA VAL A 122 12.97 -8.36 6.54
C VAL A 122 12.03 -9.40 5.92
N PHE A 123 10.95 -8.93 5.32
CA PHE A 123 9.94 -9.76 4.66
C PHE A 123 9.93 -9.55 3.14
N ARG A 124 9.48 -10.57 2.40
CA ARG A 124 9.27 -10.49 0.94
C ARG A 124 8.01 -9.68 0.59
N SER A 125 7.00 -9.80 1.42
CA SER A 125 5.70 -9.15 1.26
C SER A 125 5.04 -8.99 2.62
N VAL A 126 4.38 -7.86 2.83
CA VAL A 126 3.49 -7.63 3.96
C VAL A 126 2.18 -7.09 3.41
N THR A 127 1.07 -7.73 3.80
CA THR A 127 -0.29 -7.28 3.47
C THR A 127 -0.98 -6.81 4.75
N ILE A 128 -1.48 -5.59 4.75
CA ILE A 128 -2.20 -4.99 5.89
C ILE A 128 -3.68 -4.86 5.55
N PHE A 129 -4.51 -5.27 6.52
CA PHE A 129 -5.96 -5.13 6.51
C PHE A 129 -6.34 -4.09 7.56
N THR A 130 -7.00 -3.01 7.15
CA THR A 130 -7.45 -1.93 8.05
C THR A 130 -8.59 -1.13 7.41
N PRO A 131 -9.46 -0.46 8.18
CA PRO A 131 -10.51 0.39 7.60
C PRO A 131 -9.99 1.57 6.74
N ASP A 132 -8.76 2.04 6.96
CA ASP A 132 -8.18 3.23 6.30
C ASP A 132 -7.04 2.84 5.35
N SER A 133 -7.20 3.11 4.05
CA SER A 133 -6.19 2.79 3.04
C SER A 133 -4.88 3.57 3.18
N THR A 134 -4.93 4.79 3.71
CA THR A 134 -3.74 5.57 4.05
C THR A 134 -2.90 4.84 5.11
N MET A 135 -3.56 4.37 6.16
CA MET A 135 -2.89 3.59 7.21
C MET A 135 -2.34 2.26 6.67
N ALA A 136 -3.11 1.58 5.80
CA ALA A 136 -2.69 0.32 5.21
C ALA A 136 -1.37 0.47 4.41
N ASP A 137 -1.27 1.51 3.57
CA ASP A 137 -0.10 1.80 2.73
C ASP A 137 1.14 2.09 3.60
N ALA A 138 0.98 3.00 4.57
CA ALA A 138 2.06 3.39 5.49
C ALA A 138 2.55 2.21 6.33
N LEU A 139 1.63 1.45 6.93
CA LEU A 139 1.96 0.31 7.78
C LEU A 139 2.57 -0.84 6.97
N SER A 140 2.08 -1.12 5.77
CA SER A 140 2.63 -2.21 4.95
C SER A 140 4.10 -1.96 4.61
N THR A 141 4.48 -0.71 4.33
CA THR A 141 5.88 -0.33 4.10
C THR A 141 6.70 -0.38 5.39
N ALA A 142 6.18 0.15 6.50
CA ALA A 142 6.89 0.16 7.78
C ALA A 142 7.19 -1.26 8.30
N CYS A 143 6.17 -2.13 8.33
CA CYS A 143 6.27 -3.53 8.74
C CYS A 143 7.20 -4.36 7.84
N LEU A 144 7.44 -3.93 6.59
CA LEU A 144 8.32 -4.67 5.68
C LEU A 144 9.79 -4.64 6.15
N HIS A 145 10.18 -3.57 6.85
CA HIS A 145 11.54 -3.34 7.30
C HIS A 145 11.79 -3.72 8.77
N ASP A 146 10.75 -3.85 9.58
CA ASP A 146 10.83 -4.17 11.02
C ASP A 146 9.58 -4.93 11.49
N VAL A 147 9.73 -5.74 12.54
CA VAL A 147 8.58 -6.29 13.28
C VAL A 147 8.15 -5.21 14.29
N ILE A 148 6.94 -4.65 14.09
CA ILE A 148 6.37 -3.60 14.95
C ILE A 148 5.69 -4.20 16.17
#